data_AF-A0A351X5N3-F1
#
_entry.id   AF-A0A351X5N3-F1
#
_cell.length_a   1.000
_cell.length_b   1.000
_cell.length_c   1.000
_cell.angle_alpha   90.00
_cell.angle_beta   90.00
_cell.angle_gamma   90.00
#
_symmetry.space_group_name_H-M   'P 1'
#
loop_
_entity.id
_entity.type
_entity.pdbx_description
1 polymer ?
#
loop_
_entity_poly.entity_id
_entity_poly.type
_entity_poly.pdbx_seq_one_letter_code
_entity_poly.pdbx_strand_id
1 'polypeptide(L)' 'MQDLQTIGRWLVIAGVGLAAVGALVWLVGRLTGWQNLPGTIKVETNGWTCIIPLLGSIVLSILLTILLNVIFRGSNR' A
#
# COMPACT_ATOMS: atom_id res chain seq x y z
N MET A 1 8.80 -25.53 24.51
CA MET A 1 9.48 -24.27 24.16
C MET A 1 8.83 -23.70 22.92
N GLN A 2 7.56 -23.31 23.04
CA GLN A 2 6.92 -22.60 21.95
C GLN A 2 7.11 -21.10 22.18
N ASP A 3 7.29 -20.42 21.06
CA ASP A 3 6.66 -19.14 20.75
C ASP A 3 7.47 -17.85 20.80
N LEU A 4 8.73 -17.77 21.22
CA LEU A 4 9.51 -16.54 20.93
C LEU A 4 9.70 -16.32 19.42
N GLN A 5 9.91 -17.41 18.66
CA GLN A 5 9.93 -17.36 17.19
C GLN A 5 8.56 -17.04 16.60
N THR A 6 7.48 -17.63 17.11
CA THR A 6 6.11 -17.40 16.62
C THR A 6 5.66 -15.97 16.91
N ILE A 7 5.88 -15.49 18.14
CA ILE A 7 5.62 -14.11 18.56
C ILE A 7 6.44 -13.16 17.69
N GLY A 8 7.75 -13.44 17.48
CA GLY A 8 8.60 -12.63 16.60
C GLY A 8 8.08 -12.57 15.17
N ARG A 9 7.61 -13.69 14.61
CA ARG A 9 7.00 -13.75 13.27
C ARG A 9 5.73 -12.90 13.18
N TRP A 10 4.84 -13.01 14.16
CA TRP A 10 3.62 -12.18 14.22
C TRP A 10 3.93 -10.69 14.37
N LEU A 11 4.95 -10.35 15.16
CA LEU A 11 5.38 -8.97 15.37
C LEU A 11 5.95 -8.34 14.09
N VAL A 12 6.71 -9.10 13.31
CA VAL A 12 7.18 -8.67 11.97
C VAL A 12 6.01 -8.48 11.01
N ILE A 13 5.06 -9.42 10.96
CA ILE A 13 3.88 -9.30 10.07
C ILE A 13 3.05 -8.06 10.44
N ALA A 14 2.80 -7.84 11.74
CA ALA A 14 2.06 -6.67 12.23
C ALA A 14 2.80 -5.37 11.92
N GLY A 15 4.12 -5.31 12.12
CA GLY A 15 4.94 -4.13 11.81
C GLY A 15 4.94 -3.78 10.32
N VAL A 16 5.08 -4.77 9.44
CA VAL A 16 4.99 -4.57 7.99
C VAL A 16 3.59 -4.11 7.59
N GLY A 17 2.53 -4.70 8.17
CA GLY A 17 1.16 -4.27 7.94
C GLY A 17 0.92 -2.82 8.37
N LEU A 18 1.39 -2.43 9.56
CA LEU A 18 1.26 -1.07 10.07
C LEU A 18 2.01 -0.06 9.19
N ALA A 19 3.24 -0.39 8.78
CA ALA A 19 4.04 0.44 7.88
C ALA A 19 3.35 0.61 6.51
N ALA A 20 2.73 -0.45 5.98
CA ALA A 20 1.96 -0.39 4.74
C ALA A 20 0.75 0.55 4.86
N VAL A 21 -0.03 0.44 5.94
CA VAL A 21 -1.17 1.32 6.20
C VAL A 21 -0.71 2.77 6.38
N GLY A 22 0.34 3.02 7.15
CA GLY A 22 0.93 4.35 7.32
C GLY A 22 1.41 4.96 6.00
N ALA A 23 2.08 4.17 5.16
CA ALA A 23 2.51 4.59 3.83
C ALA A 23 1.34 4.95 2.92
N LEU A 24 0.25 4.17 2.95
CA LEU A 24 -0.97 4.47 2.20
C LEU A 24 -1.64 5.76 2.67
N VAL A 25 -1.80 5.95 3.98
CA VAL A 25 -2.39 7.17 4.54
C VAL A 25 -1.54 8.39 4.19
N TRP A 26 -0.21 8.29 4.30
CA TRP A 26 0.72 9.35 3.92
C TRP A 26 0.64 9.67 2.42
N LEU A 27 0.57 8.64 1.55
CA LEU A 27 0.40 8.85 0.11
C LEU A 27 -0.93 9.52 -0.19
N VAL A 28 -2.04 9.03 0.38
CA VAL A 28 -3.38 9.61 0.16
C VAL A 28 -3.42 11.07 0.61
N GLY A 29 -2.90 11.40 1.80
CA GLY A 29 -2.82 12.79 2.26
C GLY A 29 -1.98 13.68 1.34
N ARG A 30 -0.92 13.14 0.74
CA ARG A 30 -0.11 13.86 -0.25
C ARG A 30 -0.79 13.95 -1.63
N LEU A 31 -1.60 12.96 -2.00
CA LEU A 31 -2.36 12.92 -3.25
C LEU A 31 -3.59 13.84 -3.23
N THR A 32 -4.25 14.00 -2.08
CA THR A 32 -5.43 14.86 -1.95
C THR A 32 -5.08 16.32 -1.66
N GLY A 33 -3.93 16.58 -1.03
CA GLY A 33 -3.49 17.94 -0.68
C GLY A 33 -2.88 18.77 -1.82
N TRP A 34 -2.58 18.16 -2.98
CA TRP A 34 -1.89 18.83 -4.08
C TRP A 34 -2.81 18.91 -5.31
N GLN A 35 -3.41 20.07 -5.57
CA GLN A 35 -4.33 20.26 -6.70
C GLN A 35 -3.69 20.05 -8.09
N ASN A 36 -2.36 19.87 -8.17
CA ASN A 36 -1.56 19.69 -9.39
C ASN A 36 -0.53 18.56 -9.26
N LEU A 37 -0.95 17.32 -8.98
CA LEU A 37 -0.01 16.19 -8.95
C LEU A 37 0.38 15.73 -10.36
N PRO A 38 1.68 15.75 -10.71
CA PRO A 38 2.16 15.04 -11.89
C PRO A 38 1.96 13.53 -11.64
N GLY A 39 1.07 12.90 -12.41
CA GLY A 39 0.78 11.46 -12.32
C GLY A 39 -0.68 11.10 -12.05
N THR A 40 -1.55 12.09 -11.76
CA THR A 40 -3.01 11.87 -11.72
C THR A 40 -3.58 12.25 -13.09
N ILE A 41 -3.98 11.27 -13.90
CA ILE A 41 -4.62 11.57 -15.18
C ILE A 41 -6.06 11.98 -14.86
N LYS A 42 -6.33 13.28 -15.01
CA LYS A 42 -7.67 13.83 -15.02
C LYS A 42 -8.13 13.88 -16.48
N VAL A 43 -9.02 12.97 -16.85
CA VAL A 43 -9.72 13.04 -18.14
C VAL A 43 -11.04 13.75 -17.88
N GLU A 44 -11.13 14.98 -18.37
CA GLU A 44 -12.36 15.77 -18.36
C GLU A 44 -12.93 15.79 -19.79
N THR A 45 -14.09 15.15 -19.98
CA THR A 45 -14.83 15.12 -21.24
C THR A 45 -16.22 15.68 -20.96
N ASN A 46 -16.76 16.57 -21.79
CA ASN A 46 -18.10 17.20 -21.71
C ASN A 46 -19.12 16.53 -20.74
N GLY A 47 -19.03 16.83 -19.44
CA GLY A 47 -19.92 16.36 -18.37
C GLY A 47 -19.39 15.25 -17.43
N TRP A 48 -18.21 14.68 -17.68
CA TRP A 48 -17.62 13.55 -16.95
C TRP A 48 -16.15 13.82 -16.60
N THR A 49 -15.82 13.70 -15.31
CA THR A 49 -14.45 13.78 -14.79
C THR A 49 -14.02 12.42 -14.28
N CYS A 50 -13.03 11.80 -14.94
CA CYS A 50 -12.40 10.57 -14.48
C CYS A 50 -11.01 10.89 -13.90
N ILE A 51 -10.79 10.55 -12.63
CA ILE A 51 -9.53 10.77 -11.92
C ILE A 51 -8.86 9.42 -11.71
N ILE A 52 -7.74 9.18 -12.39
CA ILE A 52 -6.97 7.94 -12.27
C ILE A 52 -5.69 8.23 -11.48
N PRO A 53 -5.62 7.83 -10.19
CA PRO A 53 -4.41 7.96 -9.39
C PRO A 53 -3.44 6.80 -9.71
N LEU A 54 -2.78 6.85 -10.87
CA LEU A 54 -1.86 5.80 -11.35
C LEU A 54 -0.72 5.52 -10.35
N LEU A 55 -0.16 6.58 -9.75
CA LEU A 55 0.89 6.43 -8.75
C LEU A 55 0.38 5.65 -7.52
N GLY A 56 -0.85 5.95 -7.09
CA GLY A 56 -1.49 5.28 -5.95
C GLY A 56 -1.75 3.79 -6.23
N SER A 57 -2.24 3.46 -7.42
CA SER A 57 -2.53 2.06 -7.78
C SER A 57 -1.25 1.21 -7.91
N ILE A 58 -0.16 1.76 -8.44
CA ILE A 58 1.14 1.09 -8.52
C ILE A 58 1.71 0.84 -7.12
N VAL A 59 1.72 1.86 -6.25
CA VAL A 59 2.23 1.72 -4.87
C VAL A 59 1.42 0.68 -4.10
N LEU A 60 0.09 0.72 -4.23
CA LEU A 60 -0.80 -0.27 -3.60
C LEU A 60 -0.50 -1.69 -4.09
N SER A 61 -0.28 -1.88 -5.40
CA SER A 61 0.05 -3.18 -5.99
C SER A 61 1.38 -3.73 -5.47
N ILE A 62 2.43 -2.89 -5.40
CA ILE A 62 3.75 -3.30 -4.89
C ILE A 62 3.64 -3.67 -3.41
N LEU A 63 2.96 -2.85 -2.61
CA LEU A 63 2.73 -3.12 -1.19
C LEU A 63 2.02 -4.45 -0.98
N LEU A 64 0.92 -4.68 -1.71
CA LEU A 64 0.14 -5.91 -1.61
C LEU A 64 0.98 -7.12 -2.04
N THR A 65 1.78 -6.98 -3.10
CA THR A 65 2.70 -8.03 -3.57
C THR A 65 3.75 -8.38 -2.51
N ILE A 66 4.37 -7.40 -1.87
CA ILE A 66 5.33 -7.62 -0.78
C ILE A 66 4.65 -8.29 0.41
N LEU A 67 3.46 -7.81 0.80
CA LEU A 67 2.70 -8.36 1.93
C LEU A 67 2.35 -9.83 1.70
N LEU A 68 1.75 -10.14 0.54
CA LEU A 68 1.40 -11.51 0.15
C LEU A 68 2.66 -12.38 0.10
N ASN A 69 3.73 -11.90 -0.53
CA ASN A 69 4.99 -12.66 -0.63
C ASN A 69 5.60 -12.94 0.75
N VAL A 70 5.60 -11.99 1.68
CA VAL A 70 6.10 -12.23 3.05
C VAL A 70 5.24 -13.26 3.79
N ILE A 71 3.91 -13.18 3.67
CA ILE A 71 2.98 -14.13 4.29
C ILE A 71 3.17 -15.53 3.71
N PHE A 72 3.15 -15.67 2.38
CA PHE A 72 3.25 -16.97 1.70
C PHE A 72 4.65 -17.57 1.79
N ARG A 73 5.71 -16.77 1.65
CA ARG A 73 7.10 -17.26 1.77
C ARG A 73 7.47 -17.61 3.20
N GLY A 74 6.97 -16.85 4.19
CA GLY A 74 7.14 -17.18 5.60
C GLY A 74 6.39 -18.45 6.01
N SER A 75 5.31 -18.81 5.32
CA SER A 75 4.50 -20.00 5.59
C SER A 75 5.00 -21.28 4.91
N ASN A 76 5.97 -21.19 4.00
CA ASN A 76 6.55 -22.34 3.30
C ASN A 76 7.79 -22.90 4.04
N ARG A 77 7.76 -22.91 5.38
CA ARG A 77 8.75 -23.57 6.23
C ARG A 77 8.05 -24.47 7.22
#